data_AF-A0A363N4U4-F1
#
_entry.id   AF-A0A363N4U4-F1
#
_cell.length_a   1.000
_cell.length_b   1.000
_cell.length_c   1.000
_cell.angle_alpha   90.00
_cell.angle_beta   90.00
_cell.angle_gamma   90.00
#
_symmetry.space_group_name_H-M   'P 1'
#
loop_
_entity.id
_entity.type
_entity.pdbx_description
1 polymer ?
#
loop_
_entity_poly.entity_id
_entity_poly.type
_entity_poly.pdbx_seq_one_letter_code
_entity_poly.pdbx_strand_id
1 'polypeptide(L)'
;MKRTTKIITINSINQIPSLEEIRKIPRTKALKIIFENSVQNQRESIGQNFKKQLQGFQVGIHLLNPEINIAKLITDQEIEEHQLFFENCAKDYRELGEKLIFKLAEQLKITINLDCPWITFNQFLRNNKQAGKFEEWRYFFHGFHCGFENKKTGQMIEVPLVFGLEFGDLDPYFFTNFIKSTPHYKPLPVKIYEDYADGVRINEKMLSLGKFEHINSNFKNHTGIVVTDREKIEIKEYIPEEQTTKRKFSFWKFIGLKF
;
A
#
# COMPACT_ATOMS: atom_id res chain seq x y z
N MET A 1 11.63 7.92 10.78
CA MET A 1 12.10 9.29 11.11
C MET A 1 10.90 10.22 11.00
N LYS A 2 10.65 11.11 11.96
CA LYS A 2 9.45 11.96 11.94
C LYS A 2 9.76 13.33 11.32
N ARG A 3 8.84 13.86 10.50
CA ARG A 3 8.87 15.26 10.07
C ARG A 3 8.62 16.17 11.26
N THR A 4 9.22 17.36 11.23
CA THR A 4 8.80 18.45 12.13
C THR A 4 7.60 19.17 11.53
N THR A 5 6.63 19.58 12.35
CA THR A 5 5.44 20.31 11.88
C THR A 5 5.53 21.77 12.28
N LYS A 6 5.49 22.67 11.29
CA LYS A 6 5.26 24.10 11.51
C LYS A 6 3.75 24.33 11.58
N ILE A 7 3.28 24.88 12.68
CA ILE A 7 1.87 25.21 12.87
C ILE A 7 1.71 26.72 12.69
N ILE A 8 0.69 27.12 11.93
CA ILE A 8 0.22 28.50 11.88
C ILE A 8 -1.28 28.51 12.16
N THR A 9 -1.72 29.51 12.92
CA THR A 9 -3.14 29.76 13.18
C THR A 9 -3.52 31.04 12.45
N ILE A 10 -4.61 30.99 11.68
CA ILE A 10 -5.07 32.11 10.87
C ILE A 10 -6.47 32.54 11.29
N ASN A 11 -6.65 33.85 11.46
CA ASN A 11 -7.94 34.51 11.71
C ASN A 11 -8.42 35.34 10.51
N SER A 12 -7.59 35.47 9.48
CA SER A 12 -7.89 36.14 8.21
C SER A 12 -7.22 35.38 7.06
N ILE A 13 -7.84 35.39 5.87
CA ILE A 13 -7.28 34.75 4.68
C ILE A 13 -5.96 35.38 4.21
N ASN A 14 -5.71 36.63 4.54
CA ASN A 14 -4.47 37.32 4.16
C ASN A 14 -3.24 36.78 4.91
N GLN A 15 -3.44 35.95 5.95
CA GLN A 15 -2.37 35.28 6.70
C GLN A 15 -2.01 33.92 6.11
N ILE A 16 -2.73 33.48 5.07
CA ILE A 16 -2.42 32.24 4.37
C ILE A 16 -1.08 32.43 3.63
N PRO A 17 -0.08 31.56 3.85
CA PRO A 17 1.16 31.63 3.11
C PRO A 17 0.91 31.52 1.61
N SER A 18 1.62 32.32 0.84
CA SER A 18 1.63 32.22 -0.60
C SER A 18 2.11 30.84 -1.07
N LEU A 19 1.73 30.45 -2.29
CA LEU A 19 2.19 29.19 -2.88
C LEU A 19 3.72 29.13 -2.97
N GLU A 20 4.37 30.27 -3.22
CA GLU A 20 5.83 30.34 -3.28
C GLU A 20 6.48 30.06 -1.92
N GLU A 21 5.91 30.60 -0.85
CA GLU A 21 6.36 30.32 0.52
C GLU A 21 6.15 28.85 0.88
N ILE A 22 5.00 28.27 0.53
CA ILE A 22 4.74 26.84 0.74
C ILE A 22 5.72 25.98 -0.06
N ARG A 23 6.00 26.34 -1.32
CA ARG A 23 6.96 25.62 -2.17
C ARG A 23 8.39 25.64 -1.63
N LYS A 24 8.77 26.68 -0.88
CA LYS A 24 10.09 26.78 -0.23
C LYS A 24 10.22 25.90 1.03
N ILE A 25 9.13 25.36 1.56
CA ILE A 25 9.18 24.48 2.74
C ILE A 25 9.98 23.20 2.39
N PRO A 26 11.01 22.83 3.16
CA PRO A 26 11.80 21.62 2.90
C PRO A 26 10.99 20.36 3.20
N ARG A 27 11.31 19.23 2.55
CA ARG A 27 10.64 17.92 2.79
C ARG A 27 10.70 17.43 4.24
N THR A 28 11.65 17.92 5.03
CA THR A 28 11.79 17.63 6.46
C THR A 28 10.73 18.31 7.33
N LYS A 29 9.97 19.26 6.76
CA LYS A 29 8.93 20.03 7.42
C LYS A 29 7.56 19.79 6.77
N ALA A 30 6.55 19.64 7.60
CA ALA A 30 5.15 19.78 7.20
C ALA A 30 4.59 21.12 7.70
N LEU A 31 3.61 21.68 6.99
CA LEU A 31 2.86 22.85 7.40
C LEU A 31 1.46 22.43 7.83
N LYS A 32 1.04 22.83 9.03
CA LYS A 32 -0.34 22.74 9.49
C LYS A 32 -0.91 24.16 9.59
N ILE A 33 -1.99 24.42 8.87
CA ILE A 33 -2.73 25.68 8.92
C ILE A 33 -4.02 25.42 9.69
N ILE A 34 -4.18 26.07 10.83
CA ILE A 34 -5.38 26.01 11.68
C ILE A 34 -6.22 27.27 11.39
N PHE A 35 -7.48 27.07 11.04
CA PHE A 35 -8.42 28.14 10.71
C PHE A 35 -9.27 28.45 11.93
N GLU A 36 -9.22 29.70 12.39
CA GLU A 36 -10.09 30.19 13.45
C GLU A 36 -11.54 30.33 12.95
N ASN A 37 -12.46 30.47 13.90
CA ASN A 37 -13.91 30.53 13.64
C ASN A 37 -14.31 31.56 12.56
N SER A 38 -13.59 32.67 12.44
CA SER A 38 -13.83 33.73 11.46
C SER A 38 -13.60 33.31 10.00
N VAL A 39 -12.78 32.27 9.76
CA VAL A 39 -12.34 31.86 8.42
C VAL A 39 -12.46 30.36 8.17
N GLN A 40 -12.91 29.57 9.16
CA GLN A 40 -13.04 28.11 9.04
C GLN A 40 -13.90 27.65 7.86
N ASN A 41 -14.91 28.43 7.47
CA ASN A 41 -15.80 28.12 6.34
C ASN A 41 -15.08 28.18 4.98
N GLN A 42 -13.92 28.83 4.88
CA GLN A 42 -13.13 28.95 3.65
C GLN A 42 -12.12 27.82 3.48
N ARG A 43 -11.90 27.02 4.52
CA ARG A 43 -10.90 25.95 4.56
C ARG A 43 -11.02 24.96 3.42
N GLU A 44 -12.24 24.54 3.09
CA GLU A 44 -12.46 23.55 2.03
C GLU A 44 -12.04 24.12 0.67
N SER A 45 -12.52 25.32 0.31
CA SER A 45 -12.19 25.94 -0.98
C SER A 45 -10.69 26.22 -1.12
N ILE A 46 -10.04 26.71 -0.06
CA ILE A 46 -8.59 26.95 -0.01
C ILE A 46 -7.82 25.64 -0.15
N GLY A 47 -8.21 24.60 0.60
CA GLY A 47 -7.57 23.30 0.54
C GLY A 47 -7.69 22.64 -0.84
N GLN A 48 -8.85 22.76 -1.48
CA GLN A 48 -9.04 22.26 -2.84
C GLN A 48 -8.21 23.07 -3.86
N ASN A 49 -8.06 24.38 -3.67
CA ASN A 49 -7.16 25.18 -4.50
C ASN A 49 -5.70 24.75 -4.32
N PHE A 50 -5.25 24.51 -3.10
CA PHE A 50 -3.92 23.98 -2.82
C PHE A 50 -3.68 22.61 -3.46
N LYS A 51 -4.64 21.68 -3.39
CA LYS A 51 -4.54 20.38 -4.08
C LYS A 51 -4.28 20.54 -5.58
N LYS A 52 -4.92 21.52 -6.22
CA LYS A 52 -4.76 21.79 -7.66
C LYS A 52 -3.40 22.41 -8.00
N GLN A 53 -2.89 23.31 -7.15
CA GLN A 53 -1.75 24.18 -7.49
C GLN A 53 -0.40 23.73 -6.90
N LEU A 54 -0.41 22.87 -5.88
CA LEU A 54 0.79 22.35 -5.23
C LEU A 54 1.10 20.92 -5.70
N GLN A 55 1.44 20.78 -6.99
CA GLN A 55 1.95 19.51 -7.52
C GLN A 55 3.22 19.08 -6.76
N GLY A 56 3.33 17.78 -6.46
CA GLY A 56 4.41 17.24 -5.63
C GLY A 56 4.24 17.48 -4.13
N PHE A 57 3.06 17.90 -3.68
CA PHE A 57 2.71 18.00 -2.26
C PHE A 57 1.50 17.12 -1.95
N GLN A 58 1.49 16.55 -0.76
CA GLN A 58 0.27 16.03 -0.15
C GLN A 58 -0.44 17.17 0.58
N VAL A 59 -1.71 17.37 0.26
CA VAL A 59 -2.58 18.36 0.89
C VAL A 59 -3.77 17.63 1.52
N GLY A 60 -3.74 17.50 2.84
CA GLY A 60 -4.78 16.88 3.65
C GLY A 60 -5.73 17.92 4.23
N ILE A 61 -7.00 17.88 3.83
CA ILE A 61 -8.07 18.71 4.39
C ILE A 61 -8.76 17.88 5.46
N HIS A 62 -8.66 18.29 6.73
CA HIS A 62 -9.13 17.45 7.84
C HIS A 62 -10.67 17.42 7.92
N LEU A 63 -11.33 16.28 8.13
CA LEU A 63 -12.81 16.28 8.09
C LEU A 63 -13.47 17.00 9.27
N LEU A 64 -12.94 16.83 10.48
CA LEU A 64 -13.53 17.35 11.71
C LEU A 64 -12.91 18.67 12.20
N ASN A 65 -11.59 18.74 12.29
CA ASN A 65 -10.88 19.92 12.74
C ASN A 65 -10.73 20.95 11.60
N PRO A 66 -10.77 22.26 11.91
CA PRO A 66 -10.64 23.33 10.93
C PRO A 66 -9.16 23.50 10.52
N GLU A 67 -8.52 22.44 10.02
CA GLU A 67 -7.11 22.46 9.63
C GLU A 67 -6.86 21.91 8.22
N ILE A 68 -5.74 22.34 7.65
CA ILE A 68 -5.13 21.79 6.43
C ILE A 68 -3.69 21.41 6.76
N ASN A 69 -3.29 20.20 6.37
CA ASN A 69 -1.92 19.70 6.47
C ASN A 69 -1.29 19.65 5.07
N ILE A 70 -0.09 20.20 4.93
CA ILE A 70 0.63 20.28 3.65
C ILE A 70 2.04 19.75 3.87
N ALA A 71 2.46 18.80 3.03
CA ALA A 71 3.80 18.27 3.09
C ALA A 71 4.36 17.96 1.70
N LYS A 72 5.64 18.31 1.47
CA LYS A 72 6.32 18.10 0.19
C LYS A 72 6.68 16.63 0.03
N LEU A 73 6.29 16.00 -1.07
CA LEU A 73 6.58 14.59 -1.37
C LEU A 73 7.99 14.43 -1.96
N ILE A 74 8.42 13.18 -2.13
CA ILE A 74 9.63 12.84 -2.88
C ILE A 74 9.59 13.37 -4.31
N THR A 75 10.70 13.95 -4.76
CA THR A 75 10.81 14.53 -6.10
C THR A 75 11.22 13.47 -7.13
N ASP A 76 10.96 13.74 -8.40
CA ASP A 76 11.41 12.86 -9.48
C ASP A 76 12.94 12.74 -9.49
N GLN A 77 13.64 13.85 -9.27
CA GLN A 77 15.11 13.87 -9.19
C GLN A 77 15.63 12.96 -8.06
N GLU A 78 15.04 13.04 -6.86
CA GLU A 78 15.42 12.15 -5.75
C GLU A 78 15.15 10.68 -6.08
N ILE A 79 14.12 10.37 -6.88
CA ILE A 79 13.85 8.99 -7.32
C ILE A 79 14.85 8.54 -8.37
N GLU A 80 15.15 9.38 -9.37
CA GLU A 80 16.09 9.08 -10.45
C GLU A 80 17.52 8.86 -9.93
N GLU A 81 17.98 9.72 -9.02
CA GLU A 81 19.29 9.62 -8.34
C GLU A 81 19.42 8.33 -7.52
N HIS A 82 18.29 7.75 -7.10
CA HIS A 82 18.24 6.55 -6.27
C HIS A 82 17.47 5.39 -6.94
N GLN A 83 17.33 5.40 -8.26
CA GLN A 83 16.51 4.41 -8.97
C GLN A 83 17.00 2.97 -8.75
N LEU A 84 18.32 2.76 -8.71
CA LEU A 84 18.92 1.44 -8.47
C LEU A 84 18.57 0.92 -7.07
N PHE A 85 18.50 1.82 -6.09
CA PHE A 85 18.08 1.44 -4.74
C PHE A 85 16.63 0.94 -4.73
N PHE A 86 15.70 1.68 -5.35
CA PHE A 86 14.30 1.26 -5.43
C PHE A 86 14.10 -0.03 -6.25
N GLU A 87 14.86 -0.20 -7.33
CA GLU A 87 14.85 -1.42 -8.13
C GLU A 87 15.30 -2.65 -7.30
N ASN A 88 16.40 -2.52 -6.54
CA ASN A 88 16.87 -3.57 -5.64
C ASN A 88 15.86 -3.86 -4.52
N CYS A 89 15.24 -2.83 -3.94
CA CYS A 89 14.18 -3.03 -2.95
C CYS A 89 13.00 -3.84 -3.50
N ALA A 90 12.61 -3.61 -4.76
CA ALA A 90 11.53 -4.36 -5.39
C ALA A 90 11.93 -5.83 -5.66
N LYS A 91 13.17 -6.08 -6.05
CA LYS A 91 13.72 -7.44 -6.21
C LYS A 91 13.73 -8.20 -4.88
N ASP A 92 14.25 -7.57 -3.82
CA ASP A 92 14.28 -8.14 -2.47
C ASP A 92 12.86 -8.38 -1.93
N TYR A 93 11.90 -7.48 -2.23
CA TYR A 93 10.49 -7.65 -1.87
C TYR A 93 9.92 -8.92 -2.48
N ARG A 94 10.10 -9.09 -3.80
CA ARG A 94 9.62 -10.29 -4.53
C ARG A 94 10.26 -11.56 -3.99
N GLU A 95 11.58 -11.59 -3.85
CA GLU A 95 12.31 -12.77 -3.38
C GLU A 95 11.88 -13.17 -1.96
N LEU A 96 11.76 -12.19 -1.06
CA LEU A 96 11.33 -12.46 0.30
C LEU A 96 9.87 -12.92 0.35
N GLY A 97 8.99 -12.28 -0.43
CA GLY A 97 7.57 -12.64 -0.49
C GLY A 97 7.38 -14.08 -0.95
N GLU A 98 8.05 -14.46 -2.02
CA GLU A 98 8.08 -15.83 -2.56
C GLU A 98 8.56 -16.84 -1.51
N LYS A 99 9.74 -16.57 -0.92
CA LYS A 99 10.33 -17.43 0.11
C LYS A 99 9.40 -17.64 1.30
N LEU A 100 8.74 -16.58 1.78
CA LEU A 100 7.86 -16.66 2.94
C LEU A 100 6.58 -17.43 2.64
N ILE A 101 6.00 -17.26 1.46
CA ILE A 101 4.79 -17.98 1.05
C ILE A 101 5.07 -19.48 0.93
N PHE A 102 6.16 -19.87 0.27
CA PHE A 102 6.51 -21.29 0.12
C PHE A 102 6.86 -21.94 1.47
N LYS A 103 7.65 -21.27 2.31
CA LYS A 103 7.92 -21.74 3.69
C LYS A 103 6.64 -21.88 4.51
N LEU A 104 5.71 -20.93 4.39
CA LEU A 104 4.44 -20.98 5.11
C LEU A 104 3.59 -22.16 4.62
N ALA A 105 3.56 -22.43 3.32
CA ALA A 105 2.84 -23.58 2.77
C ALA A 105 3.41 -24.92 3.25
N GLU A 106 4.75 -25.05 3.32
CA GLU A 106 5.43 -26.21 3.90
C GLU A 106 5.04 -26.42 5.36
N GLN A 107 5.12 -25.34 6.17
CA GLN A 107 4.76 -25.39 7.60
C GLN A 107 3.29 -25.76 7.82
N LEU A 108 2.39 -25.25 6.99
CA LEU A 108 0.97 -25.57 7.03
C LEU A 108 0.63 -26.92 6.40
N LYS A 109 1.61 -27.58 5.75
CA LYS A 109 1.47 -28.84 5.01
C LYS A 109 0.37 -28.76 3.95
N ILE A 110 0.38 -27.68 3.18
CA ILE A 110 -0.58 -27.43 2.09
C ILE A 110 0.12 -27.29 0.75
N THR A 111 -0.56 -27.71 -0.32
CA THR A 111 -0.13 -27.47 -1.69
C THR A 111 -0.72 -26.17 -2.21
N ILE A 112 0.13 -25.27 -2.71
CA ILE A 112 -0.29 -24.01 -3.31
C ILE A 112 -0.93 -24.30 -4.68
N ASN A 113 -2.10 -23.71 -4.93
CA ASN A 113 -2.66 -23.63 -6.27
C ASN A 113 -1.80 -22.67 -7.09
N LEU A 114 -1.03 -23.22 -8.04
CA LEU A 114 -0.05 -22.47 -8.82
C LEU A 114 -0.68 -21.43 -9.74
N ASP A 115 -1.92 -21.65 -10.17
CA ASP A 115 -2.64 -20.71 -11.02
C ASP A 115 -3.16 -19.51 -10.20
N CYS A 116 -3.63 -19.75 -8.96
CA CYS A 116 -4.14 -18.70 -8.08
C CYS A 116 -3.93 -19.07 -6.59
N PRO A 117 -2.80 -18.65 -5.98
CA PRO A 117 -2.48 -18.97 -4.59
C PRO A 117 -3.54 -18.50 -3.60
N TRP A 118 -4.25 -17.42 -3.91
CA TRP A 118 -5.36 -16.94 -3.08
C TRP A 118 -6.42 -18.01 -2.82
N ILE A 119 -6.71 -18.91 -3.76
CA ILE A 119 -7.67 -20.01 -3.54
C ILE A 119 -7.22 -20.91 -2.38
N THR A 120 -5.93 -21.25 -2.35
CA THR A 120 -5.34 -22.09 -1.30
C THR A 120 -5.38 -21.41 0.06
N PHE A 121 -5.16 -20.10 0.12
CA PHE A 121 -5.04 -19.38 1.40
C PHE A 121 -6.36 -18.78 1.91
N ASN A 122 -7.32 -18.46 1.04
CA ASN A 122 -8.62 -17.89 1.41
C ASN A 122 -9.43 -18.80 2.36
N GLN A 123 -9.19 -20.12 2.34
CA GLN A 123 -9.82 -21.03 3.31
C GLN A 123 -9.45 -20.72 4.77
N PHE A 124 -8.29 -20.11 5.03
CA PHE A 124 -7.87 -19.73 6.38
C PHE A 124 -8.63 -18.51 6.92
N LEU A 125 -9.08 -17.63 6.02
CA LEU A 125 -9.96 -16.50 6.35
C LEU A 125 -11.32 -17.00 6.85
N ARG A 126 -11.87 -18.05 6.22
CA ARG A 126 -13.18 -18.60 6.54
C ARG A 126 -13.23 -19.37 7.86
N ASN A 127 -12.08 -19.85 8.32
CA ASN A 127 -11.99 -20.78 9.46
C ASN A 127 -11.45 -20.13 10.75
N ASN A 128 -11.38 -18.80 10.84
CA ASN A 128 -10.77 -18.07 11.95
C ASN A 128 -9.31 -18.48 12.24
N LYS A 129 -8.60 -19.02 11.23
CA LYS A 129 -7.18 -19.44 11.31
C LYS A 129 -6.29 -18.53 10.47
N GLN A 130 -6.70 -17.28 10.34
CA GLN A 130 -6.04 -16.27 9.51
C GLN A 130 -4.68 -15.82 10.04
N ALA A 131 -4.33 -16.10 11.31
CA ALA A 131 -3.08 -15.66 11.92
C ALA A 131 -2.29 -16.84 12.50
N GLY A 132 -0.97 -16.73 12.49
CA GLY A 132 -0.10 -17.70 13.16
C GLY A 132 1.35 -17.25 13.19
N LYS A 133 2.25 -18.19 13.49
CA LYS A 133 3.70 -17.97 13.55
C LYS A 133 4.45 -19.17 12.99
N PHE A 134 5.58 -18.92 12.36
CA PHE A 134 6.58 -19.93 12.00
C PHE A 134 7.96 -19.30 12.08
N GLU A 135 8.94 -20.00 12.66
CA GLU A 135 10.26 -19.44 12.96
C GLU A 135 10.12 -18.06 13.65
N GLU A 136 10.81 -17.04 13.14
CA GLU A 136 10.77 -15.66 13.65
C GLU A 136 9.63 -14.82 13.03
N TRP A 137 8.78 -15.39 12.19
CA TRP A 137 7.75 -14.67 11.45
C TRP A 137 6.36 -14.90 12.05
N ARG A 138 5.65 -13.82 12.29
CA ARG A 138 4.19 -13.85 12.43
C ARG A 138 3.58 -13.63 11.05
N TYR A 139 2.55 -14.38 10.71
CA TYR A 139 1.77 -14.17 9.48
C TYR A 139 0.31 -13.82 9.80
N PHE A 140 -0.32 -13.12 8.88
CA PHE A 140 -1.74 -12.77 8.93
C PHE A 140 -2.32 -12.69 7.51
N PHE A 141 -3.21 -13.61 7.17
CA PHE A 141 -4.01 -13.55 5.95
C PHE A 141 -5.12 -12.51 6.09
N HIS A 142 -5.30 -11.66 5.08
CA HIS A 142 -6.45 -10.75 4.98
C HIS A 142 -6.66 -10.32 3.53
N GLY A 143 -7.92 -10.18 3.11
CA GLY A 143 -8.26 -9.76 1.75
C GLY A 143 -7.55 -10.59 0.67
N PHE A 144 -6.70 -9.94 -0.10
CA PHE A 144 -5.87 -10.51 -1.18
C PHE A 144 -4.41 -10.74 -0.80
N HIS A 145 -4.05 -10.57 0.48
CA HIS A 145 -2.67 -10.57 0.92
C HIS A 145 -2.42 -11.51 2.10
N CYS A 146 -1.13 -11.77 2.34
CA CYS A 146 -0.62 -12.31 3.59
C CYS A 146 0.47 -11.37 4.12
N GLY A 147 0.20 -10.76 5.27
CA GLY A 147 1.15 -9.90 5.95
C GLY A 147 2.09 -10.71 6.81
N PHE A 148 3.38 -10.38 6.78
CA PHE A 148 4.41 -11.00 7.60
C PHE A 148 5.15 -9.95 8.42
N GLU A 149 5.41 -10.28 9.69
CA GLU A 149 6.19 -9.46 10.62
C GLU A 149 7.27 -10.33 11.26
N ASN A 150 8.54 -10.00 11.02
CA ASN A 150 9.66 -10.64 11.69
C ASN A 150 9.75 -10.10 13.13
N LYS A 151 9.52 -10.96 14.12
CA LYS A 151 9.49 -10.56 15.54
C LYS A 151 10.84 -10.16 16.10
N LYS A 152 11.93 -10.62 15.49
CA LYS A 152 13.29 -10.29 15.91
C LYS A 152 13.75 -8.95 15.33
N THR A 153 13.49 -8.70 14.05
CA THR A 153 14.01 -7.50 13.35
C THR A 153 12.99 -6.37 13.23
N GLY A 154 11.70 -6.65 13.39
CA GLY A 154 10.61 -5.72 13.10
C GLY A 154 10.39 -5.48 11.61
N GLN A 155 11.03 -6.25 10.73
CA GLN A 155 10.79 -6.19 9.29
C GLN A 155 9.36 -6.62 8.97
N MET A 156 8.70 -5.90 8.07
CA MET A 156 7.33 -6.14 7.65
C MET A 156 7.28 -6.27 6.12
N ILE A 157 6.45 -7.19 5.62
CA ILE A 157 6.18 -7.36 4.18
C ILE A 157 4.74 -7.81 4.00
N GLU A 158 4.07 -7.33 2.94
CA GLU A 158 2.69 -7.66 2.62
C GLU A 158 2.60 -8.39 1.27
N VAL A 159 2.50 -9.70 1.29
CA VAL A 159 2.63 -10.49 0.06
C VAL A 159 1.27 -10.61 -0.64
N PRO A 160 1.12 -10.16 -1.89
CA PRO A 160 -0.11 -10.37 -2.65
C PRO A 160 -0.30 -11.85 -3.00
N LEU A 161 -1.54 -12.32 -3.09
CA LEU A 161 -1.85 -13.73 -3.40
C LEU A 161 -2.61 -13.89 -4.72
N VAL A 162 -2.83 -12.79 -5.43
CA VAL A 162 -3.75 -12.69 -6.57
C VAL A 162 -3.05 -12.39 -7.90
N PHE A 163 -1.73 -12.54 -7.97
CA PHE A 163 -0.95 -12.36 -9.21
C PHE A 163 -0.28 -13.68 -9.63
N GLY A 164 -0.99 -14.80 -9.51
CA GLY A 164 -0.38 -16.13 -9.68
C GLY A 164 0.75 -16.31 -8.67
N LEU A 165 1.89 -16.82 -9.12
CA LEU A 165 3.12 -16.94 -8.31
C LEU A 165 3.99 -15.66 -8.33
N GLU A 166 3.49 -14.56 -8.89
CA GLU A 166 4.16 -13.25 -8.78
C GLU A 166 3.83 -12.61 -7.43
N PHE A 167 4.77 -12.73 -6.49
CA PHE A 167 4.64 -12.23 -5.12
C PHE A 167 5.23 -10.81 -4.93
N GLY A 168 5.63 -10.16 -6.02
CA GLY A 168 6.32 -8.88 -6.03
C GLY A 168 5.47 -7.65 -6.31
N ASP A 169 4.13 -7.71 -6.18
CA ASP A 169 3.28 -6.51 -6.37
C ASP A 169 3.66 -5.40 -5.38
N LEU A 170 3.95 -4.23 -5.93
CA LEU A 170 4.49 -3.08 -5.24
C LEU A 170 3.37 -2.11 -4.87
N ASP A 171 2.43 -2.52 -4.00
CA ASP A 171 1.46 -1.57 -3.44
C ASP A 171 2.21 -0.39 -2.78
N PRO A 172 1.85 0.87 -3.06
CA PRO A 172 2.57 2.05 -2.55
C PRO A 172 2.79 2.06 -1.03
N TYR A 173 1.77 1.69 -0.26
CA TYR A 173 1.85 1.73 1.21
C TYR A 173 2.66 0.55 1.74
N PHE A 174 2.44 -0.65 1.22
CA PHE A 174 3.15 -1.84 1.70
C PHE A 174 4.62 -1.86 1.27
N PHE A 175 4.92 -1.43 0.04
CA PHE A 175 6.28 -1.38 -0.47
C PHE A 175 7.16 -0.40 0.33
N THR A 176 6.66 0.80 0.60
CA THR A 176 7.41 1.79 1.42
C THR A 176 7.58 1.33 2.86
N ASN A 177 6.58 0.63 3.44
CA ASN A 177 6.71 0.03 4.76
C ASN A 177 7.75 -1.08 4.82
N PHE A 178 7.85 -1.92 3.78
CA PHE A 178 8.94 -2.87 3.63
C PHE A 178 10.30 -2.16 3.62
N ILE A 179 10.49 -1.18 2.74
CA ILE A 179 11.75 -0.43 2.64
C ILE A 179 12.15 0.17 4.01
N LYS A 180 11.20 0.78 4.72
CA LYS A 180 11.46 1.43 6.02
C LYS A 180 11.71 0.44 7.16
N SER A 181 11.12 -0.75 7.10
CA SER A 181 11.21 -1.76 8.16
C SER A 181 12.42 -2.67 7.99
N THR A 182 12.90 -2.89 6.76
CA THR A 182 14.09 -3.70 6.45
C THR A 182 15.37 -3.10 7.07
N PRO A 183 16.05 -3.82 7.98
CA PRO A 183 17.18 -3.26 8.72
C PRO A 183 18.38 -2.87 7.86
N HIS A 184 18.74 -3.66 6.86
CA HIS A 184 19.99 -3.45 6.10
C HIS A 184 19.94 -2.27 5.12
N TYR A 185 18.77 -1.70 4.85
CA TYR A 185 18.66 -0.46 4.07
C TYR A 185 18.96 0.79 4.89
N LYS A 186 19.19 0.67 6.21
CA LYS A 186 19.39 1.83 7.08
C LYS A 186 20.88 2.22 7.14
N PRO A 187 21.22 3.52 7.03
CA PRO A 187 20.30 4.64 6.76
C PRO A 187 19.82 4.65 5.30
N LEU A 188 18.54 4.99 5.10
CA LEU A 188 17.99 5.12 3.74
C LEU A 188 18.72 6.24 2.97
N PRO A 189 19.08 6.03 1.69
CA PRO A 189 19.76 7.03 0.88
C PRO A 189 18.87 8.26 0.62
N VAL A 190 17.56 8.04 0.56
CA VAL A 190 16.53 9.09 0.50
C VAL A 190 15.45 8.83 1.54
N LYS A 191 14.91 9.90 2.13
CA LYS A 191 13.84 9.78 3.13
C LYS A 191 12.50 9.52 2.45
N ILE A 192 11.75 8.58 3.01
CA ILE A 192 10.33 8.33 2.72
C ILE A 192 9.57 8.76 3.98
N TYR A 193 8.65 9.70 3.83
CA TYR A 193 7.92 10.28 4.95
C TYR A 193 6.43 9.94 4.91
N GLU A 194 5.82 9.95 3.73
CA GLU A 194 4.40 9.66 3.53
C GLU A 194 4.25 8.31 2.85
N ASP A 195 3.93 7.27 3.62
CA ASP A 195 4.03 5.88 3.16
C ASP A 195 3.30 5.64 1.84
N TYR A 196 2.04 6.04 1.75
CA TYR A 196 1.29 5.90 0.50
C TYR A 196 1.71 6.92 -0.56
N ALA A 197 1.75 8.22 -0.23
CA ALA A 197 1.91 9.28 -1.25
C ALA A 197 3.33 9.35 -1.83
N ASP A 198 4.38 9.13 -1.03
CA ASP A 198 5.73 8.97 -1.56
C ASP A 198 5.85 7.64 -2.34
N GLY A 199 5.17 6.58 -1.88
CA GLY A 199 5.12 5.29 -2.59
C GLY A 199 4.52 5.38 -3.99
N VAL A 200 3.41 6.11 -4.16
CA VAL A 200 2.79 6.36 -5.47
C VAL A 200 3.78 7.05 -6.40
N ARG A 201 4.46 8.09 -5.89
CA ARG A 201 5.46 8.85 -6.65
C ARG A 201 6.63 7.98 -7.08
N ILE A 202 7.14 7.14 -6.18
CA ILE A 202 8.19 6.16 -6.48
C ILE A 202 7.73 5.23 -7.61
N ASN A 203 6.57 4.60 -7.46
CA ASN A 203 6.06 3.65 -8.44
C ASN A 203 5.81 4.28 -9.82
N GLU A 204 5.10 5.41 -9.88
CA GLU A 204 4.82 6.13 -11.12
C GLU A 204 6.11 6.54 -11.83
N LYS A 205 7.10 7.04 -11.06
CA LYS A 205 8.37 7.45 -11.64
C LYS A 205 9.16 6.26 -12.15
N MET A 206 9.25 5.18 -11.39
CA MET A 206 9.95 3.96 -11.79
C MET A 206 9.27 3.25 -12.98
N LEU A 207 7.94 3.33 -13.10
CA LEU A 207 7.20 2.94 -14.31
C LEU A 207 7.62 3.80 -15.52
N SER A 208 7.67 5.12 -15.36
CA SER A 208 8.09 6.02 -16.46
C SER A 208 9.54 5.81 -16.92
N LEU A 209 10.40 5.31 -16.03
CA LEU A 209 11.79 4.94 -16.32
C LEU A 209 11.91 3.53 -16.94
N GLY A 210 10.80 2.79 -17.11
CA GLY A 210 10.79 1.41 -17.59
C GLY A 210 11.34 0.39 -16.59
N LYS A 211 11.62 0.82 -15.36
CA LYS A 211 12.18 -0.03 -14.30
C LYS A 211 11.15 -0.92 -13.66
N PHE A 212 9.91 -0.44 -13.58
CA PHE A 212 8.73 -1.21 -13.20
C PHE A 212 7.79 -1.38 -14.40
N GLU A 213 6.90 -2.36 -14.34
CA GLU A 213 5.85 -2.62 -15.32
C GLU A 213 4.53 -2.99 -14.64
N HIS A 214 3.42 -2.80 -15.35
CA HIS A 214 2.11 -3.26 -14.90
C HIS A 214 1.90 -4.74 -15.20
N ILE A 215 1.18 -5.42 -14.31
CA ILE A 215 0.70 -6.78 -14.51
C ILE A 215 -0.79 -6.89 -14.22
N ASN A 216 -1.44 -7.86 -14.87
CA ASN A 216 -2.81 -8.22 -14.55
C ASN A 216 -2.82 -9.22 -13.39
N SER A 217 -3.84 -9.14 -12.54
CA SER A 217 -4.07 -10.13 -11.49
C SER A 217 -4.87 -11.32 -12.03
N ASN A 218 -5.03 -12.35 -11.21
CA ASN A 218 -5.99 -13.43 -11.41
C ASN A 218 -7.43 -12.92 -11.50
N PHE A 219 -7.75 -11.73 -10.99
CA PHE A 219 -9.10 -11.16 -11.01
C PHE A 219 -9.22 -10.05 -12.07
N LYS A 220 -10.31 -10.10 -12.84
CA LYS A 220 -10.59 -9.11 -13.88
C LYS A 220 -10.63 -7.69 -13.32
N ASN A 221 -10.08 -6.74 -14.07
CA ASN A 221 -9.98 -5.31 -13.72
C ASN A 221 -9.16 -5.01 -12.47
N HIS A 222 -8.31 -5.94 -12.02
CA HIS A 222 -7.35 -5.70 -10.96
C HIS A 222 -5.93 -5.88 -11.49
N THR A 223 -5.09 -4.88 -11.25
CA THR A 223 -3.72 -4.77 -11.78
C THR A 223 -2.75 -4.46 -10.64
N GLY A 224 -1.48 -4.77 -10.89
CA GLY A 224 -0.37 -4.54 -9.98
C GLY A 224 0.80 -3.85 -10.68
N ILE A 225 1.86 -3.60 -9.92
CA ILE A 225 3.12 -3.02 -10.36
C ILE A 225 4.25 -3.91 -9.87
N VAL A 226 5.20 -4.26 -10.75
CA VAL A 226 6.32 -5.14 -10.42
C VAL A 226 7.60 -4.66 -11.08
N VAL A 227 8.75 -5.12 -10.59
CA VAL A 227 10.05 -4.82 -11.22
C VAL A 227 10.18 -5.48 -12.59
N THR A 228 10.62 -4.75 -13.61
CA THR A 228 10.72 -5.26 -14.99
C THR A 228 11.77 -6.37 -15.12
N ASP A 229 12.92 -6.19 -14.46
CA ASP A 229 14.02 -7.15 -14.45
C ASP A 229 13.76 -8.26 -13.43
N ARG A 230 12.96 -9.25 -13.85
CA ARG A 230 12.63 -10.47 -13.09
C ARG A 230 12.31 -11.63 -14.03
N GLU A 231 12.27 -12.83 -13.47
CA GLU A 231 11.65 -13.97 -14.14
C GLU A 231 10.13 -13.74 -14.26
N LYS A 232 9.65 -13.65 -15.51
CA LYS A 232 8.23 -13.40 -15.79
C LYS A 232 7.42 -14.67 -15.62
N ILE A 233 6.33 -14.55 -14.87
CA ILE A 233 5.39 -15.62 -14.58
C ILE A 233 4.10 -15.35 -15.35
N GLU A 234 3.53 -16.40 -15.96
CA GLU A 234 2.21 -16.31 -16.58
C GLU A 234 1.13 -16.24 -15.49
N ILE A 235 0.25 -15.24 -15.58
CA ILE A 235 -0.86 -15.04 -14.64
C ILE A 235 -2.16 -15.39 -15.35
N LYS A 236 -2.83 -16.43 -14.88
CA LYS A 236 -4.12 -16.88 -15.44
C LYS A 236 -5.28 -16.20 -14.75
N GLU A 237 -6.28 -15.78 -15.52
CA GLU A 237 -7.54 -15.29 -14.95
C GLU A 237 -8.23 -16.43 -14.19
N TYR A 238 -8.60 -16.16 -12.94
CA TYR A 238 -9.41 -17.05 -12.14
C TYR A 238 -10.87 -16.98 -12.63
N ILE A 239 -11.34 -18.09 -13.18
CA ILE A 239 -12.73 -18.29 -13.54
C ILE A 239 -13.36 -19.13 -12.43
N PRO A 240 -14.28 -18.59 -11.61
CA PRO A 240 -15.01 -19.40 -10.64
C PRO A 240 -15.74 -20.52 -11.36
N GLU A 241 -15.60 -21.76 -10.91
CA GLU A 241 -16.47 -22.84 -11.37
C GLU A 241 -17.92 -22.41 -11.15
N GLU A 242 -18.77 -22.54 -12.16
CA GLU A 242 -20.21 -22.30 -12.02
C GLU A 242 -20.71 -23.16 -10.85
N GLN A 243 -21.11 -22.50 -9.76
CA GLN A 243 -21.83 -23.16 -8.69
C GLN A 243 -23.19 -23.59 -9.23
N THR A 244 -23.24 -24.77 -9.86
CA THR A 244 -24.47 -25.52 -10.14
C THR A 244 -25.02 -26.11 -8.85
N THR A 245 -25.11 -25.31 -7.79
CA THR A 245 -25.97 -25.60 -6.65
C THR A 245 -27.02 -24.52 -6.61
N LYS A 246 -28.10 -24.72 -7.40
CA LYS A 246 -29.42 -24.21 -7.00
C LYS A 246 -29.62 -24.67 -5.56
N ARG A 247 -29.41 -23.77 -4.59
CA ARG A 247 -29.98 -23.95 -3.25
C ARG A 247 -31.47 -24.09 -3.48
N LYS A 248 -31.98 -25.34 -3.51
CA LYS A 248 -33.41 -25.59 -3.50
C LYS A 248 -33.92 -25.00 -2.20
N PHE A 249 -34.51 -23.82 -2.28
CA PHE A 249 -35.24 -23.23 -1.18
C PHE A 249 -36.35 -24.24 -0.83
N SER A 250 -36.19 -24.95 0.28
CA SER A 250 -37.21 -25.85 0.78
C SER A 250 -38.25 -24.99 1.48
N PHE A 251 -39.32 -24.66 0.75
CA PHE A 251 -40.48 -23.93 1.28
C PHE A 251 -41.00 -24.62 2.56
N TRP A 252 -40.99 -25.95 2.59
CA TRP A 252 -41.41 -26.76 3.74
C TRP A 252 -40.56 -26.58 5.00
N LYS A 253 -39.25 -26.32 4.88
CA LYS A 253 -38.40 -25.96 6.05
C LYS A 253 -38.71 -24.55 6.57
N PHE A 254 -39.29 -23.68 5.75
CA PHE A 254 -39.58 -22.29 6.11
C PHE A 254 -40.92 -22.14 6.87
N ILE A 255 -41.91 -23.01 6.61
CA ILE A 255 -43.24 -22.97 7.25
C ILE A 255 -43.43 -23.92 8.44
N GLY A 256 -42.37 -24.59 8.91
CA GLY A 256 -42.38 -25.24 10.23
C GLY A 256 -43.38 -26.39 10.44
N LEU A 257 -43.87 -27.03 9.38
CA LEU A 257 -44.71 -28.22 9.50
C LEU A 257 -43.82 -29.48 9.51
N LYS A 258 -43.79 -30.15 10.67
CA LYS A 258 -43.27 -31.51 10.80
C LYS A 258 -44.39 -32.49 10.42
N PHE A 259 -44.11 -33.39 9.49
CA PHE A 259 -44.73 -34.71 9.49
C PHE A 259 -43.86 -35.64 10.33
#